data_AF-A0A2G6JUU4-F1
#
_entry.id   AF-A0A2G6JUU4-F1
#
_cell.length_a   1.000
_cell.length_b   1.000
_cell.length_c   1.000
_cell.angle_alpha   90.00
_cell.angle_beta   90.00
_cell.angle_gamma   90.00
#
_symmetry.space_group_name_H-M   'P 1'
#
loop_
_entity.id
_entity.type
_entity.pdbx_description
1 polymer ?
#
loop_
_entity_poly.entity_id
_entity_poly.type
_entity_poly.pdbx_seq_one_letter_code
_entity_poly.pdbx_strand_id
1 'polypeptide(L)'
;MHVPDGFLDAQTSVATGVAAVALVAAATRASRDELQESGAALAGLTGVFVFAAQMINFPVGAGTSGHLLGGTLAAVLVGPWTALLAMTVVLGVQALFFADGGLSALGTNVILMAVVPVLVGYGLAKVLARFAGGRPALLAAAAGIGAFVAVPS
;
A
#
# COMPACT_ATOMS: atom_id res chain seq x y z
N MET A 1 1.38 8.52 4.50
CA MET A 1 1.65 8.72 5.93
C MET A 1 0.54 8.08 6.71
N HIS A 2 0.89 7.38 7.79
CA HIS A 2 -0.09 6.80 8.71
C HIS A 2 -0.83 7.89 9.48
N VAL A 3 -2.12 7.69 9.66
CA VAL A 3 -2.97 8.48 10.53
C VAL A 3 -2.81 7.96 11.97
N PRO A 4 -2.43 8.81 12.94
CA PRO A 4 -2.26 8.43 14.33
C PRO A 4 -3.61 8.33 15.07
N ASP A 5 -3.60 7.72 16.25
CA ASP A 5 -4.79 7.64 17.11
C ASP A 5 -5.24 9.03 17.59
N GLY A 6 -6.56 9.20 17.71
CA GLY A 6 -7.18 10.45 18.17
C GLY A 6 -7.22 11.57 17.13
N PHE A 7 -6.67 11.35 15.93
CA PHE A 7 -6.72 12.34 14.84
C PHE A 7 -8.10 12.45 14.18
N LEU A 8 -8.84 11.33 14.14
CA LEU A 8 -10.19 11.24 13.58
C LEU A 8 -11.20 11.04 14.70
N ASP A 9 -12.41 11.58 14.51
CA ASP A 9 -13.53 11.32 15.42
C ASP A 9 -13.99 9.85 15.33
N ALA A 10 -14.71 9.40 16.36
CA ALA A 10 -15.15 8.01 16.47
C ALA A 10 -16.05 7.58 15.31
N GLN A 11 -16.90 8.46 14.77
CA GLN A 11 -17.81 8.10 13.69
C GLN A 11 -17.03 7.85 12.40
N THR A 12 -16.07 8.72 12.08
CA THR A 12 -15.18 8.55 10.91
C THR A 12 -14.32 7.30 11.01
N SER A 13 -13.73 7.04 12.19
CA SER A 13 -12.93 5.85 12.46
C SER A 13 -13.74 4.56 12.31
N VAL A 14 -14.97 4.52 12.80
CA VAL A 14 -15.87 3.35 12.64
C VAL A 14 -16.28 3.18 11.18
N ALA A 15 -16.67 4.25 10.49
CA ALA A 15 -17.11 4.18 9.10
C ALA A 15 -16.00 3.65 8.17
N THR A 16 -14.79 4.17 8.32
CA THR A 16 -13.61 3.71 7.56
C THR A 16 -13.20 2.30 7.98
N GLY A 17 -13.31 1.94 9.26
CA GLY A 17 -13.11 0.58 9.74
C GLY A 17 -14.03 -0.44 9.07
N VAL A 18 -15.34 -0.14 9.03
CA VAL A 18 -16.34 -1.01 8.37
C VAL A 18 -16.06 -1.13 6.87
N ALA A 19 -15.76 -0.01 6.20
CA ALA A 19 -15.41 -0.02 4.78
C ALA A 19 -14.14 -0.84 4.50
N ALA A 20 -13.10 -0.68 5.32
CA ALA A 20 -11.87 -1.45 5.22
C ALA A 20 -12.12 -2.95 5.40
N VAL A 21 -12.91 -3.34 6.41
CA VAL A 21 -13.28 -4.76 6.63
C VAL A 21 -14.02 -5.33 5.43
N ALA A 22 -14.98 -4.59 4.85
CA ALA A 22 -15.70 -5.05 3.66
C ALA A 22 -14.76 -5.24 2.45
N LEU A 23 -13.83 -4.31 2.23
CA LEU A 23 -12.84 -4.38 1.15
C LEU A 23 -11.86 -5.54 1.34
N VAL A 24 -11.34 -5.73 2.55
CA VAL A 24 -10.45 -6.84 2.89
C VAL A 24 -11.18 -8.18 2.73
N ALA A 25 -12.43 -8.27 3.20
CA ALA A 25 -13.25 -9.47 3.03
C ALA A 25 -13.48 -9.80 1.54
N ALA A 26 -13.75 -8.80 0.70
CA ALA A 26 -13.85 -9.00 -0.74
C ALA A 26 -12.51 -9.47 -1.35
N ALA A 27 -11.39 -8.85 -0.95
CA ALA A 27 -10.05 -9.20 -1.41
C ALA A 27 -9.66 -10.64 -1.06
N THR A 28 -10.06 -11.18 0.10
CA THR A 28 -9.77 -12.58 0.47
C THR A 28 -10.34 -13.61 -0.52
N ARG A 29 -11.47 -13.28 -1.16
CA ARG A 29 -12.06 -14.15 -2.18
C ARG A 29 -11.37 -13.96 -3.52
N ALA A 30 -11.10 -12.71 -3.88
CA ALA A 30 -10.50 -12.35 -5.17
C ALA A 30 -9.00 -12.72 -5.27
N SER A 31 -8.30 -12.85 -4.14
CA SER A 31 -6.86 -13.19 -4.11
C SER A 31 -6.59 -14.68 -4.31
N ARG A 32 -7.61 -15.53 -4.43
CA ARG A 32 -7.43 -16.99 -4.49
C ARG A 32 -6.62 -17.41 -5.71
N ASP A 33 -6.99 -16.89 -6.88
CA ASP A 33 -6.33 -17.22 -8.14
C ASP A 33 -4.91 -16.63 -8.17
N GLU A 34 -4.76 -15.38 -7.72
CA GLU A 34 -3.46 -14.70 -7.61
C GLU A 34 -2.49 -15.47 -6.69
N LEU A 35 -2.95 -15.93 -5.53
CA LEU A 35 -2.14 -16.71 -4.59
C LEU A 35 -1.77 -18.09 -5.15
N GLN A 36 -2.62 -18.70 -5.97
CA GLN A 36 -2.31 -19.95 -6.65
C GLN A 36 -1.23 -19.75 -7.72
N GLU A 37 -1.28 -18.64 -8.45
CA GLU A 37 -0.31 -18.31 -9.50
C GLU A 37 1.04 -17.86 -8.92
N SER A 38 1.04 -16.91 -7.97
CA SER A 38 2.27 -16.34 -7.41
C SER A 38 2.88 -17.17 -6.28
N GLY A 39 2.06 -17.99 -5.62
CA GLY A 39 2.42 -18.74 -4.41
C GLY A 39 2.39 -17.87 -3.15
N ALA A 40 2.00 -18.50 -2.02
CA ALA A 40 1.91 -17.83 -0.72
C ALA A 40 3.27 -17.30 -0.20
N ALA A 41 4.37 -17.97 -0.55
CA ALA A 41 5.71 -17.55 -0.15
C ALA A 41 6.09 -16.17 -0.74
N LEU A 42 5.77 -15.92 -2.01
CA LEU A 42 6.06 -14.64 -2.65
C LEU A 42 5.23 -13.51 -2.05
N ALA A 43 3.96 -13.76 -1.73
CA ALA A 43 3.10 -12.81 -1.02
C ALA A 43 3.68 -12.44 0.35
N GLY A 44 4.13 -13.42 1.13
CA GLY A 44 4.77 -13.20 2.42
C GLY A 44 6.08 -12.40 2.31
N LEU A 45 6.98 -12.80 1.41
CA LEU A 45 8.24 -12.09 1.18
C LEU A 45 8.03 -10.66 0.71
N THR A 46 7.05 -10.44 -0.16
CA THR A 46 6.66 -9.10 -0.62
C THR A 46 6.17 -8.25 0.55
N GLY A 47 5.32 -8.80 1.42
CA GLY A 47 4.85 -8.12 2.63
C GLY A 47 5.99 -7.75 3.59
N VAL A 48 6.91 -8.69 3.85
CA VAL A 48 8.08 -8.47 4.71
C VAL A 48 9.00 -7.40 4.12
N PHE A 49 9.24 -7.44 2.81
CA PHE A 49 10.03 -6.42 2.12
C PHE A 49 9.39 -5.03 2.25
N VAL A 50 8.09 -4.92 1.99
CA VAL A 50 7.38 -3.62 2.09
C VAL A 50 7.37 -3.11 3.53
N PHE A 51 7.13 -3.98 4.51
CA PHE A 51 7.23 -3.63 5.93
C PHE A 51 8.61 -3.06 6.26
N ALA A 52 9.68 -3.76 5.87
CA ALA A 52 11.05 -3.31 6.13
C ALA A 52 11.36 -1.98 5.42
N ALA A 53 10.89 -1.82 4.18
CA ALA A 53 11.06 -0.58 3.41
C ALA A 53 10.29 0.60 4.01
N GLN A 54 9.12 0.35 4.62
CA GLN A 54 8.31 1.36 5.31
C GLN A 54 8.96 1.85 6.61
N MET A 55 9.75 1.02 7.28
CA MET A 55 10.52 1.44 8.45
C MET A 55 11.66 2.40 8.11
N ILE A 56 12.02 2.52 6.82
CA ILE A 56 12.97 3.51 6.34
C ILE A 56 12.22 4.82 6.07
N ASN A 57 12.44 5.79 6.97
CA ASN A 57 11.87 7.13 6.86
C ASN A 57 12.90 8.10 6.28
N PHE A 58 12.46 8.97 5.38
CA PHE A 58 13.27 10.04 4.78
C PHE A 58 12.63 11.40 5.09
N PRO A 59 13.43 12.47 5.24
CA PRO A 59 12.89 13.83 5.42
C PRO A 59 12.31 14.34 4.09
N VAL A 60 11.11 14.93 4.14
CA VAL A 60 10.32 15.37 2.96
C VAL A 60 10.00 16.87 3.05
N GLY A 61 10.96 17.65 3.56
CA GLY A 61 10.78 19.10 3.74
C GLY A 61 9.99 19.47 5.00
N ALA A 62 10.18 20.72 5.46
CA ALA A 62 9.46 21.37 6.57
C ALA A 62 9.25 20.51 7.85
N GLY A 63 10.23 19.67 8.22
CA GLY A 63 10.15 18.83 9.41
C GLY A 63 9.21 17.62 9.30
N THR A 64 8.69 17.31 8.11
CA THR A 64 7.88 16.12 7.85
C THR A 64 8.75 14.97 7.36
N SER A 65 8.42 13.74 7.77
CA SER A 65 9.00 12.53 7.22
C SER A 65 8.04 11.92 6.21
N GLY A 66 8.60 11.18 5.26
CA GLY A 66 7.87 10.33 4.34
C GLY A 66 8.58 8.99 4.23
N HIS A 67 7.82 7.99 3.84
CA HIS A 67 8.32 6.63 3.70
C HIS A 67 7.75 6.03 2.43
N LEU A 68 8.36 4.92 1.99
CA LEU A 68 7.85 4.16 0.86
C LEU A 68 6.50 3.55 1.22
N LEU A 69 5.49 3.65 0.33
CA LEU A 69 4.19 3.01 0.55
C LEU A 69 4.17 1.54 0.11
N GLY A 70 4.89 1.18 -0.96
CA GLY A 70 5.05 -0.20 -1.42
C GLY A 70 3.82 -0.86 -2.07
N GLY A 71 2.60 -0.32 -1.92
CA GLY A 71 1.37 -0.93 -2.42
C GLY A 71 1.36 -1.22 -3.93
N THR A 72 1.77 -0.27 -4.76
CA THR A 72 1.85 -0.48 -6.23
C THR A 72 2.85 -1.58 -6.59
N LEU A 73 4.03 -1.57 -5.94
CA LEU A 73 5.06 -2.57 -6.18
C LEU A 73 4.55 -3.97 -5.80
N ALA A 74 3.93 -4.10 -4.62
CA ALA A 74 3.33 -5.35 -4.18
C ALA A 74 2.27 -5.84 -5.18
N ALA A 75 1.40 -4.95 -5.65
CA ALA A 75 0.35 -5.29 -6.61
C ALA A 75 0.90 -5.80 -7.95
N VAL A 76 2.02 -5.26 -8.42
CA VAL A 76 2.69 -5.72 -9.64
C VAL A 76 3.35 -7.09 -9.45
N LEU A 77 3.85 -7.39 -8.25
CA LEU A 77 4.55 -8.65 -7.97
C LEU A 77 3.62 -9.84 -7.70
N VAL A 78 2.55 -9.63 -6.94
CA VAL A 78 1.69 -10.73 -6.45
C VAL A 78 0.22 -10.58 -6.82
N GLY A 79 -0.11 -9.56 -7.61
CA GLY A 79 -1.49 -9.23 -7.96
C GLY A 79 -2.14 -8.26 -6.95
N PRO A 80 -3.11 -7.46 -7.40
CA PRO A 80 -3.72 -6.41 -6.58
C PRO A 80 -4.46 -6.93 -5.35
N TRP A 81 -5.16 -8.07 -5.42
CA TRP A 81 -5.95 -8.53 -4.28
C TRP A 81 -5.06 -9.11 -3.18
N THR A 82 -4.06 -9.89 -3.57
CA THR A 82 -3.04 -10.46 -2.68
C THR A 82 -2.20 -9.34 -2.05
N ALA A 83 -1.82 -8.33 -2.84
CA ALA A 83 -1.10 -7.17 -2.33
C ALA A 83 -1.93 -6.37 -1.32
N LEU A 84 -3.22 -6.16 -1.56
CA LEU A 84 -4.12 -5.49 -0.61
C LEU A 84 -4.13 -6.22 0.73
N LEU A 85 -4.24 -7.56 0.71
CA LEU A 85 -4.19 -8.38 1.93
C LEU A 85 -2.83 -8.27 2.63
N ALA A 86 -1.73 -8.41 1.89
CA ALA A 86 -0.38 -8.28 2.45
C ALA A 86 -0.17 -6.91 3.09
N MET A 87 -0.55 -5.82 2.41
CA MET A 87 -0.47 -4.45 2.94
C MET A 87 -1.33 -4.25 4.18
N THR A 88 -2.52 -4.86 4.22
CA THR A 88 -3.39 -4.80 5.41
C THR A 88 -2.72 -5.46 6.61
N VAL A 89 -2.08 -6.62 6.42
CA VAL A 89 -1.32 -7.31 7.47
C VAL A 89 -0.15 -6.45 7.94
N VAL A 90 0.60 -5.87 7.01
CA VAL A 90 1.74 -4.97 7.30
C VAL A 90 1.29 -3.80 8.17
N LEU A 91 0.22 -3.09 7.79
CA LEU A 91 -0.33 -1.96 8.55
C LEU A 91 -0.86 -2.39 9.92
N GLY A 92 -1.47 -3.56 10.02
CA GLY A 92 -1.92 -4.12 11.29
C GLY A 92 -0.74 -4.41 12.24
N VAL A 93 0.33 -5.02 11.73
CA VAL A 93 1.56 -5.28 12.51
C VAL A 93 2.22 -3.96 12.95
N GLN A 94 2.30 -2.97 12.06
CA GLN A 94 2.85 -1.64 12.37
C GLN A 94 2.08 -0.95 13.50
N ALA A 95 0.74 -0.92 13.41
CA ALA A 95 -0.10 -0.31 14.44
C ALA A 95 -0.02 -1.07 15.78
N LEU A 96 0.01 -2.40 15.77
CA LEU A 96 -0.01 -3.22 16.99
C LEU A 96 1.34 -3.30 17.71
N PHE A 97 2.44 -3.48 16.97
CA PHE A 97 3.75 -3.80 17.54
C PHE A 97 4.76 -2.65 17.49
N PHE A 98 4.58 -1.72 16.56
CA PHE A 98 5.52 -0.61 16.33
C PHE A 98 4.93 0.75 16.68
N ALA A 99 3.65 0.80 17.06
CA ALA A 99 2.89 2.05 17.28
C ALA A 99 3.01 3.03 16.10
N ASP A 100 3.23 2.50 14.89
CA ASP A 100 3.41 3.26 13.66
C ASP A 100 2.06 3.33 12.92
N GLY A 101 1.23 4.26 13.37
CA GLY A 101 -0.17 4.41 12.97
C GLY A 101 -1.15 4.04 14.08
N GLY A 102 -2.32 4.69 14.07
CA GLY A 102 -3.35 4.49 15.09
C GLY A 102 -4.18 3.23 14.89
N LEU A 103 -4.52 2.55 15.99
CA LEU A 103 -5.43 1.40 15.96
C LEU A 103 -6.88 1.82 15.65
N SER A 104 -7.33 2.95 16.21
CA SER A 104 -8.64 3.54 15.87
C SER A 104 -8.69 4.01 14.42
N ALA A 105 -7.55 4.42 13.86
CA ALA A 105 -7.41 4.86 12.48
C ALA A 105 -6.99 3.73 11.51
N LEU A 106 -6.92 2.48 11.95
CA LEU A 106 -6.42 1.37 11.13
C LEU A 106 -7.23 1.21 9.84
N GLY A 107 -8.56 1.36 9.91
CA GLY A 107 -9.43 1.33 8.72
C GLY A 107 -9.05 2.40 7.70
N THR A 108 -8.86 3.63 8.17
CA THR A 108 -8.39 4.74 7.33
C THR A 108 -7.03 4.43 6.72
N ASN A 109 -6.08 3.93 7.51
CA ASN A 109 -4.75 3.57 7.03
C ASN A 109 -4.82 2.47 5.96
N VAL A 110 -5.65 1.44 6.15
CA VAL A 110 -5.88 0.40 5.13
C VAL A 110 -6.44 0.99 3.84
N ILE A 111 -7.43 1.88 3.92
CA ILE A 111 -8.01 2.50 2.71
C ILE A 111 -6.97 3.36 1.98
N LEU A 112 -6.28 4.25 2.70
CA LEU A 112 -5.38 5.22 2.10
C LEU A 112 -4.03 4.61 1.67
N MET A 113 -3.55 3.57 2.36
CA MET A 113 -2.19 3.06 2.18
C MET A 113 -2.14 1.64 1.60
N ALA A 114 -3.20 0.85 1.74
CA ALA A 114 -3.34 -0.42 1.03
C ALA A 114 -4.22 -0.26 -0.21
N VAL A 115 -5.51 0.08 -0.04
CA VAL A 115 -6.50 0.01 -1.11
C VAL A 115 -6.19 0.99 -2.25
N VAL A 116 -6.05 2.28 -1.94
CA VAL A 116 -5.83 3.32 -2.96
C VAL A 116 -4.53 3.08 -3.73
N PRO A 117 -3.35 2.90 -3.10
CA PRO A 117 -2.10 2.71 -3.83
C PRO A 117 -2.08 1.42 -4.64
N VAL A 118 -2.63 0.32 -4.10
CA VAL A 118 -2.70 -0.97 -4.81
C VAL A 118 -3.59 -0.86 -6.04
N LEU A 119 -4.84 -0.42 -5.91
CA LEU A 119 -5.79 -0.45 -7.03
C LEU A 119 -5.46 0.61 -8.08
N VAL A 120 -5.21 1.84 -7.66
CA VAL A 120 -4.89 2.95 -8.57
C VAL A 120 -3.53 2.72 -9.21
N GLY A 121 -2.52 2.38 -8.40
CA GLY A 121 -1.17 2.13 -8.87
C GLY A 121 -1.08 0.96 -9.83
N TYR A 122 -1.74 -0.15 -9.53
CA TYR A 122 -1.78 -1.32 -10.42
C TYR A 122 -2.54 -1.03 -11.72
N GLY A 123 -3.68 -0.32 -11.63
CA GLY A 123 -4.43 0.13 -12.80
C GLY A 123 -3.57 0.99 -13.73
N LEU A 124 -2.89 1.99 -13.15
CA LEU A 124 -1.97 2.86 -13.88
C LEU A 124 -0.79 2.08 -14.48
N ALA A 125 -0.18 1.18 -13.70
CA ALA A 125 0.92 0.35 -14.17
C ALA A 125 0.51 -0.50 -15.40
N LYS A 126 -0.69 -1.10 -15.38
CA LYS A 126 -1.22 -1.83 -16.55
C LYS A 126 -1.43 -0.93 -17.76
N VAL A 127 -1.99 0.27 -17.56
CA VAL A 127 -2.22 1.23 -18.66
C VAL A 127 -0.88 1.65 -19.26
N LEU A 128 0.07 2.07 -18.43
CA LEU A 128 1.39 2.51 -18.86
C LEU A 128 2.17 1.38 -19.55
N ALA A 129 2.07 0.14 -19.05
CA ALA A 129 2.72 -1.02 -19.68
C ALA A 129 2.25 -1.25 -21.12
N ARG A 130 0.98 -0.94 -21.43
CA ARG A 130 0.47 -1.04 -22.81
C ARG A 130 1.07 0.02 -23.74
N PHE A 131 1.38 1.20 -23.22
CA PHE A 131 1.98 2.28 -24.01
C PHE A 131 3.50 2.20 -24.10
N ALA A 132 4.16 1.51 -23.16
CA ALA A 132 5.61 1.49 -23.07
C ALA A 132 6.34 0.57 -24.06
N GLY A 133 5.61 -0.22 -24.87
CA GLY A 133 6.19 -1.02 -25.95
C GLY A 133 7.37 -1.91 -25.53
N GLY A 134 7.35 -2.45 -24.30
CA GLY A 134 8.42 -3.35 -23.80
C GLY A 134 9.64 -2.65 -23.19
N ARG A 135 9.55 -1.38 -22.77
CA ARG A 135 10.65 -0.64 -22.10
C ARG A 135 10.38 -0.42 -20.59
N PRO A 136 10.44 -1.46 -19.74
CA PRO A 136 10.10 -1.34 -18.32
C PRO A 136 11.05 -0.41 -17.54
N ALA A 137 12.33 -0.34 -17.95
CA ALA A 137 13.29 0.58 -17.35
C ALA A 137 12.91 2.05 -17.54
N LEU A 138 12.33 2.41 -18.71
CA LEU A 138 11.89 3.77 -18.99
C LEU A 138 10.66 4.14 -18.14
N LEU A 139 9.74 3.19 -17.94
CA LEU A 139 8.60 3.36 -17.05
C LEU A 139 9.04 3.53 -15.59
N ALA A 140 9.99 2.73 -15.12
CA ALA A 140 10.53 2.86 -13.77
C ALA A 140 11.22 4.22 -13.57
N ALA A 141 12.01 4.68 -14.54
CA ALA A 141 12.64 5.99 -14.51
C ALA A 141 11.59 7.12 -14.52
N ALA A 142 10.57 7.05 -15.39
CA ALA A 142 9.50 8.03 -15.45
C ALA A 142 8.67 8.07 -14.15
N ALA A 143 8.37 6.92 -13.56
CA ALA A 143 7.69 6.82 -12.27
C ALA A 143 8.54 7.42 -11.14
N GLY A 144 9.85 7.17 -11.14
CA GLY A 144 10.79 7.76 -10.18
C GLY A 144 10.87 9.28 -10.30
N ILE A 145 10.96 9.81 -11.52
CA ILE A 145 10.97 11.26 -11.79
C ILE A 145 9.62 11.88 -11.37
N GLY A 146 8.50 11.26 -11.76
CA GLY A 146 7.17 11.72 -11.38
C GLY A 146 6.98 11.76 -9.86
N ALA A 147 7.45 10.73 -9.15
CA ALA A 147 7.43 10.71 -7.69
C ALA A 147 8.30 11.82 -7.09
N PHE A 148 9.50 12.07 -7.64
CA PHE A 148 10.38 13.14 -7.18
C PHE A 148 9.75 14.53 -7.37
N VAL A 149 9.12 14.78 -8.52
CA VAL A 149 8.47 16.08 -8.82
C VAL A 149 7.18 16.28 -8.03
N ALA A 150 6.45 15.21 -7.70
CA ALA A 150 5.20 15.29 -6.96
C ALA A 150 5.39 15.67 -5.48
N VAL A 151 6.59 15.49 -4.94
CA VAL A 151 6.92 15.83 -3.56
C VAL A 151 7.32 17.31 -3.48
N PRO A 152 6.65 18.14 -2.66
CA PRO A 152 7.09 19.49 -2.38
C PRO A 152 8.47 19.45 -1.73
N SER A 153 9.49 19.99 -2.40
CA SER A 153 10.85 20.17 -1.88
C SER A 153 10.91 21.28 -0.83
#